data_AF-A0A925NRB7-F1
#
_entry.id   AF-A0A925NRB7-F1
#
_cell.length_a   1.000
_cell.length_b   1.000
_cell.length_c   1.000
_cell.angle_alpha   90.00
_cell.angle_beta   90.00
_cell.angle_gamma   90.00
#
_symmetry.space_group_name_H-M   'P 1'
#
loop_
_entity.id
_entity.type
_entity.pdbx_description
1 polymer ?
#
loop_
_entity_poly.entity_id
_entity_poly.type
_entity_poly.pdbx_seq_one_letter_code
_entity_poly.pdbx_strand_id
1 'polypeptide(L)'
;MIGLLGKKLGQSRVYDARGVLVPVTIVQVGPNRVLQCKTQESDGYNAVQLGFDDQKEQRVTKAVLGHIKKQNGVAVKRIREFRDFSVAVKPGDVIGASLFAPGDFVDAIGVTKGRGFEGVMKRHDFRGGDASHGAKG
;
A
#
# COMPACT_ATOMS: atom_id res chain seq x y z
N MET A 1 15.29 -4.63 0.49
CA MET A 1 14.05 -4.36 -0.26
C MET A 1 13.67 -2.90 -0.06
N ILE A 2 13.11 -2.26 -1.09
CA ILE A 2 12.57 -0.90 -1.00
C ILE A 2 11.04 -0.99 -1.15
N GLY A 3 10.32 -0.22 -0.36
CA GLY A 3 8.86 -0.18 -0.42
C GLY A 3 8.34 1.16 0.07
N LEU A 4 7.25 1.62 -0.53
CA LEU A 4 6.57 2.85 -0.16
C LEU A 4 5.07 2.58 -0.02
N LEU A 5 4.41 3.35 0.85
CA LEU A 5 2.96 3.38 0.88
C LEU A 5 2.46 4.40 -0.14
N GLY A 6 1.33 4.07 -0.73
CA GLY A 6 0.68 4.93 -1.71
C GLY A 6 -0.83 4.78 -1.71
N LYS A 7 -1.48 5.73 -2.37
CA LYS A 7 -2.92 5.77 -2.59
C LYS A 7 -3.19 5.64 -4.09
N LYS A 8 -3.97 4.61 -4.47
CA LYS A 8 -4.47 4.49 -5.83
C LYS A 8 -5.45 5.64 -6.09
N LEU A 9 -5.08 6.54 -7.01
CA LEU A 9 -5.93 7.67 -7.39
C LEU A 9 -6.90 7.28 -8.51
N GLY A 10 -6.44 6.50 -9.48
CA GLY A 10 -7.26 6.13 -10.63
C GLY A 10 -6.45 5.46 -11.72
N GLN A 11 -7.06 5.39 -12.90
CA GLN A 11 -6.46 4.84 -14.12
C GLN A 11 -6.55 5.89 -15.22
N SER A 12 -5.57 5.88 -16.11
CA SER A 12 -5.50 6.76 -17.28
C SER A 12 -4.83 6.01 -18.43
N ARG A 13 -4.57 6.72 -19.53
CA ARG A 13 -3.81 6.24 -20.69
C ARG A 13 -2.70 7.21 -21.04
N VAL A 14 -1.57 6.68 -21.48
CA VAL A 14 -0.45 7.46 -22.03
C VAL A 14 -0.05 6.88 -23.38
N TYR A 15 0.52 7.70 -24.25
CA TYR A 15 1.10 7.24 -25.51
C TYR A 15 2.61 7.14 -25.34
N ASP A 16 3.19 6.03 -25.81
CA ASP A 16 4.64 5.91 -25.87
C ASP A 16 5.23 6.71 -27.06
N ALA A 17 6.56 6.71 -27.17
CA ALA A 17 7.26 7.41 -28.25
C ALA A 17 6.92 6.88 -29.67
N ARG A 18 6.33 5.67 -29.77
CA ARG A 18 5.91 5.05 -31.03
C ARG A 18 4.43 5.28 -31.33
N GLY A 19 3.72 6.04 -30.49
CA GLY A 19 2.29 6.30 -30.61
C GLY A 19 1.39 5.15 -30.13
N VAL A 20 1.93 4.16 -29.43
CA VAL A 20 1.16 3.06 -28.86
C VAL A 20 0.50 3.51 -27.56
N LEU A 21 -0.80 3.23 -27.41
CA LEU A 21 -1.56 3.51 -26.20
C LEU A 21 -1.26 2.48 -25.12
N VAL A 22 -0.85 2.96 -23.95
CA VAL A 22 -0.56 2.14 -22.75
C VAL A 22 -1.49 2.53 -21.60
N PRO A 23 -2.27 1.59 -21.03
CA PRO A 23 -3.07 1.85 -19.85
C PRO A 23 -2.19 1.95 -18.59
N VAL A 24 -2.41 2.97 -17.76
CA VAL A 24 -1.60 3.23 -16.57
C VAL A 24 -2.47 3.41 -15.33
N THR A 25 -1.91 3.07 -14.17
CA THR A 25 -2.52 3.37 -12.87
C THR A 25 -1.76 4.52 -12.21
N ILE A 26 -2.49 5.53 -11.76
CA ILE A 26 -1.90 6.67 -11.05
C ILE A 26 -1.91 6.35 -9.56
N VAL A 27 -0.72 6.34 -8.95
CA VAL A 27 -0.53 6.10 -7.52
C VAL A 27 0.14 7.33 -6.91
N GLN A 28 -0.53 7.94 -5.93
CA GLN A 28 0.09 8.98 -5.12
C GLN A 28 0.98 8.34 -4.07
N VAL A 29 2.27 8.64 -4.13
CA VAL A 29 3.27 8.12 -3.19
C VAL A 29 3.85 9.32 -2.44
N GLY A 30 3.39 9.52 -1.22
CA GLY A 30 3.97 10.49 -0.28
C GLY A 30 3.04 11.60 0.23
N PRO A 31 3.48 12.29 1.32
CA PRO A 31 4.77 12.08 2.00
C PRO A 31 4.80 10.76 2.80
N ASN A 32 5.87 9.96 2.61
CA ASN A 32 6.13 8.77 3.44
C ASN A 32 7.17 9.13 4.49
N ARG A 33 6.79 9.17 5.76
CA ARG A 33 7.66 9.59 6.86
C ARG A 33 8.23 8.37 7.57
N VAL A 34 9.53 8.35 7.82
CA VAL A 34 10.15 7.29 8.63
C VAL A 34 9.81 7.56 10.09
N LEU A 35 9.03 6.67 10.69
CA LEU A 35 8.62 6.78 12.09
C LEU A 35 9.60 6.06 13.00
N GLN A 36 9.99 4.83 12.69
CA GLN A 36 10.89 4.06 13.54
C GLN A 36 11.78 3.19 12.68
N CYS A 37 13.07 3.13 13.04
CA CYS A 37 13.99 2.12 12.53
C CYS A 37 14.15 1.05 13.61
N LYS A 38 13.81 -0.18 13.26
CA LYS A 38 13.95 -1.36 14.11
C LYS A 38 15.26 -2.06 13.79
N THR A 39 15.93 -2.52 14.84
CA THR A 39 17.23 -3.17 14.74
C THR A 39 17.20 -4.56 15.35
N GLN A 40 18.18 -5.39 14.97
CA GLN A 40 18.34 -6.73 15.53
C GLN A 40 18.43 -6.73 17.07
N GLU A 41 19.10 -5.74 17.66
CA GLU A 41 19.31 -5.64 19.11
C GLU A 41 18.04 -5.24 19.87
N SER A 42 17.25 -4.32 19.32
CA SER A 42 16.06 -3.79 19.98
C SER A 42 14.80 -4.62 19.73
N ASP A 43 14.61 -5.14 18.52
CA ASP A 43 13.34 -5.72 18.05
C ASP A 43 13.51 -7.16 17.52
N GLY A 44 14.73 -7.68 17.42
CA GLY A 44 15.03 -9.03 16.93
C GLY A 44 15.00 -9.18 15.40
N TYR A 45 14.83 -8.08 14.66
CA TYR A 45 14.91 -8.03 13.19
C TYR A 45 15.13 -6.60 12.69
N ASN A 46 15.59 -6.46 11.44
CA ASN A 46 15.77 -5.17 10.79
C ASN A 46 14.53 -4.76 9.99
N ALA A 47 13.97 -3.60 10.30
CA ALA A 47 12.83 -3.05 9.56
C ALA A 47 12.72 -1.54 9.68
N VAL A 48 12.07 -0.92 8.70
CA VAL A 48 11.72 0.49 8.72
C VAL A 48 10.21 0.64 8.77
N GLN A 49 9.72 1.40 9.74
CA GLN A 49 8.32 1.75 9.88
C GLN A 49 8.06 3.08 9.16
N LEU A 50 7.18 3.05 8.17
CA LEU A 50 6.76 4.21 7.38
C LEU A 50 5.34 4.63 7.72
N GLY A 51 5.15 5.95 7.86
CA GLY A 51 3.87 6.62 8.02
C GLY A 51 3.42 7.30 6.71
N PHE A 52 2.14 7.20 6.37
CA PHE A 52 1.55 7.75 5.14
C PHE A 52 0.16 8.36 5.38
N ASP A 53 -0.15 9.40 4.58
CA ASP A 53 -1.38 10.18 4.59
C ASP A 53 -1.54 10.97 5.91
N ASP A 54 -1.14 12.25 5.90
CA ASP A 54 -1.18 13.13 7.07
C ASP A 54 -2.61 13.21 7.64
N GLN A 55 -2.72 13.21 8.97
CA GLN A 55 -3.99 13.16 9.69
C GLN A 55 -4.00 14.15 10.85
N LYS A 56 -5.17 14.74 11.14
CA LYS A 56 -5.33 15.59 12.34
C LYS A 56 -5.09 14.76 13.60
N GLU A 57 -4.33 15.29 14.55
CA GLU A 57 -3.98 14.60 15.81
C GLU A 57 -5.21 14.05 16.56
N GLN A 58 -6.30 14.82 16.58
CA GLN A 58 -7.56 14.44 17.25
C GLN A 58 -8.23 13.18 16.67
N ARG A 59 -7.87 12.79 15.44
CA ARG A 59 -8.39 11.59 14.77
C ARG A 59 -7.50 10.36 14.95
N VAL A 60 -6.38 10.50 15.67
CA VAL A 60 -5.47 9.41 16.00
C VAL A 60 -5.64 9.06 17.48
N THR A 61 -5.60 7.77 17.81
CA THR A 61 -5.69 7.33 19.20
C THR A 61 -4.47 7.80 20.00
N LYS A 62 -4.66 8.08 21.30
CA LYS A 62 -3.59 8.61 22.17
C LYS A 62 -2.32 7.73 22.17
N ALA A 63 -2.48 6.41 22.16
CA ALA A 63 -1.36 5.47 22.13
C ALA A 63 -0.51 5.59 20.86
N VAL A 64 -1.16 5.61 19.68
CA VAL A 64 -0.46 5.76 18.39
C VAL A 64 0.17 7.14 18.29
N LEU A 65 -0.53 8.18 18.73
CA LEU A 65 0.00 9.54 18.74
C LEU A 65 1.24 9.66 19.64
N GLY A 66 1.23 9.05 20.83
CA GLY A 66 2.41 9.00 21.71
C GLY A 66 3.60 8.31 21.05
N HIS A 67 3.37 7.20 20.35
CA HIS A 67 4.39 6.50 19.57
C HIS A 67 5.00 7.38 18.46
N ILE A 68 4.15 8.04 17.67
CA ILE A 68 4.58 8.95 16.59
C ILE A 68 5.38 10.13 17.16
N LYS A 69 4.91 10.75 18.25
CA LYS A 69 5.58 11.91 18.87
C LYS A 69 6.93 11.55 19.48
N LYS A 70 7.08 10.34 20.04
CA LYS A 70 8.38 9.84 20.54
C LYS A 70 9.46 9.86 19.46
N GLN A 71 9.06 9.76 18.20
CA GLN A 71 9.96 9.71 17.04
C GLN A 71 9.98 11.03 16.26
N ASN A 72 9.51 12.14 16.85
CA ASN A 72 9.37 13.45 16.21
C ASN A 72 8.54 13.43 14.91
N GLY A 73 7.62 12.47 14.80
CA GLY A 73 6.77 12.31 13.62
C GLY A 73 5.52 13.20 13.65
N VAL A 74 4.89 13.34 12.48
CA VAL A 74 3.57 13.97 12.33
C VAL A 74 2.49 12.88 12.36
N ALA A 75 1.32 13.19 12.89
CA ALA A 75 0.18 12.28 12.89
C ALA A 75 -0.18 11.84 11.46
N VAL A 76 -0.23 10.52 11.26
CA VAL A 76 -0.51 9.86 9.97
C VAL A 76 -1.66 8.88 10.10
N LYS A 77 -2.31 8.57 8.99
CA LYS A 77 -3.45 7.65 8.93
C LYS A 77 -3.03 6.19 8.81
N ARG A 78 -1.91 5.92 8.15
CA ARG A 78 -1.43 4.56 7.88
C ARG A 78 0.01 4.43 8.31
N ILE A 79 0.30 3.32 8.98
CA ILE A 79 1.63 2.92 9.43
C ILE A 79 1.86 1.49 8.93
N ARG A 80 2.98 1.25 8.26
CA ARG A 80 3.41 -0.10 7.85
C ARG A 80 4.90 -0.26 8.02
N GLU A 81 5.31 -1.51 8.17
CA GLU A 81 6.71 -1.90 8.32
C GLU A 81 7.19 -2.60 7.06
N PHE A 82 8.41 -2.26 6.65
CA PHE A 82 9.13 -2.89 5.56
C PHE A 82 10.39 -3.52 6.13
N ARG A 83 10.50 -4.85 6.02
CA ARG A 83 11.66 -5.60 6.51
C ARG A 83 12.84 -5.45 5.55
N ASP A 84 14.05 -5.59 6.11
CA ASP A 84 15.31 -5.59 5.37
C ASP A 84 15.40 -4.41 4.38
N PHE A 85 15.09 -3.22 4.90
CA PHE A 85 15.02 -2.00 4.09
C PHE A 85 16.44 -1.64 3.59
N SER A 86 16.64 -1.63 2.28
CA SER A 86 17.99 -1.55 1.71
C SER A 86 18.58 -0.15 1.69
N VAL A 87 17.79 0.88 1.97
CA VAL A 87 18.26 2.27 2.04
C VAL A 87 18.46 2.65 3.51
N ALA A 88 19.63 3.19 3.85
CA ALA A 88 19.86 3.73 5.17
C ALA A 88 19.01 4.99 5.37
N VAL A 89 18.09 4.94 6.32
CA VAL A 89 17.17 6.04 6.65
C VAL A 89 17.15 6.24 8.15
N LYS A 90 16.81 7.46 8.57
CA LYS A 90 16.69 7.84 9.98
C LYS A 90 15.24 8.21 10.31
N PRO A 91 14.81 8.02 11.56
CA PRO A 91 13.54 8.57 12.03
C PRO A 91 13.43 10.07 11.73
N GLY A 92 12.32 10.48 11.15
CA GLY A 92 12.07 11.86 10.70
C GLY A 92 12.30 12.09 9.20
N ASP A 93 13.03 11.21 8.52
CA ASP A 93 13.26 11.34 7.08
C ASP A 93 11.95 11.19 6.30
N VAL A 94 11.84 11.93 5.19
CA VAL A 94 10.71 11.85 4.27
C VAL A 94 11.18 11.23 2.96
N ILE A 95 10.49 10.19 2.53
CA ILE A 95 10.82 9.44 1.34
C ILE A 95 9.69 9.54 0.31
N GLY A 96 10.07 9.63 -0.96
CA GLY A 96 9.16 9.84 -2.08
C GLY A 96 9.42 8.88 -3.24
N ALA A 97 8.71 9.10 -4.35
CA ALA A 97 8.78 8.27 -5.54
C ALA A 97 10.17 8.25 -6.22
N SER A 98 11.07 9.17 -5.86
CA SER A 98 12.45 9.23 -6.36
C SER A 98 13.30 8.00 -6.01
N LEU A 99 12.83 7.12 -5.10
CA LEU A 99 13.47 5.83 -4.86
C LEU A 99 13.34 4.84 -6.02
N PHE A 100 12.38 5.06 -6.92
CA PHE A 100 12.15 4.21 -8.07
C PHE A 100 12.61 4.90 -9.34
N ALA A 101 13.32 4.16 -10.20
CA ALA A 101 13.71 4.63 -11.52
C ALA A 101 12.66 4.22 -12.56
N PRO A 102 12.50 5.00 -13.65
CA PRO A 102 11.69 4.57 -14.79
C PRO A 102 12.23 3.26 -15.37
N GLY A 103 11.36 2.25 -15.51
CA GLY A 103 11.73 0.92 -15.98
C GLY A 103 11.84 -0.13 -14.87
N ASP A 104 11.83 0.28 -13.61
CA ASP A 104 11.82 -0.65 -12.48
C ASP A 104 10.52 -1.46 -12.44
N PHE A 105 10.66 -2.77 -12.22
CA PHE A 105 9.55 -3.64 -11.90
C PHE A 105 9.22 -3.53 -10.41
N VAL A 106 7.93 -3.40 -10.10
CA VAL A 106 7.46 -3.22 -8.73
C VAL A 106 6.34 -4.20 -8.39
N ASP A 107 6.38 -4.72 -7.16
CA ASP A 107 5.30 -5.53 -6.60
C ASP A 107 4.25 -4.62 -5.95
N ALA A 108 3.01 -4.66 -6.46
CA ALA A 108 1.91 -3.85 -5.95
C ALA A 108 0.99 -4.67 -5.02
N ILE A 109 1.07 -4.41 -3.72
CA ILE A 109 0.24 -5.08 -2.70
C ILE A 109 -0.90 -4.14 -2.28
N GLY A 110 -2.13 -4.65 -2.28
CA GLY A 110 -3.30 -3.88 -1.88
C GLY A 110 -4.43 -4.77 -1.39
N VAL A 111 -5.37 -4.18 -0.66
CA VAL A 111 -6.60 -4.87 -0.27
C VAL A 111 -7.61 -4.75 -1.41
N THR A 112 -8.07 -5.88 -1.92
CA THR A 112 -9.08 -5.94 -2.98
C THR A 112 -10.43 -5.44 -2.47
N LYS A 113 -11.26 -4.91 -3.38
CA LYS A 113 -12.63 -4.49 -3.03
C LYS A 113 -13.43 -5.71 -2.56
N GLY A 114 -14.00 -5.61 -1.35
CA GLY A 114 -14.95 -6.60 -0.86
C GLY A 114 -16.24 -6.59 -1.69
N ARG A 115 -16.84 -7.76 -1.89
CA ARG A 115 -18.11 -7.93 -2.60
C ARG A 115 -19.27 -8.41 -1.72
N GLY A 116 -19.04 -8.62 -0.42
CA GLY A 116 -20.05 -9.10 0.53
C GLY A 116 -20.24 -10.61 0.50
N PHE A 117 -21.40 -11.08 0.97
CA PHE A 117 -21.81 -12.48 0.83
C PHE A 117 -22.16 -12.75 -0.64
N GLU A 118 -21.54 -13.76 -1.23
CA GLU A 118 -21.67 -14.08 -2.65
C GLU A 118 -21.93 -15.57 -2.81
N GLY A 119 -22.73 -15.93 -3.83
CA GLY A 119 -23.01 -17.33 -4.15
C GLY A 119 -21.78 -18.10 -4.63
N VAL A 120 -21.87 -19.44 -4.60
CA VAL A 120 -20.75 -20.34 -4.94
C VAL A 120 -20.23 -20.16 -6.37
N MET A 121 -21.12 -19.85 -7.33
CA MET A 121 -20.73 -19.59 -8.71
C MET A 121 -19.82 -18.37 -8.82
N LYS A 122 -20.16 -17.25 -8.17
CA LYS A 122 -19.35 -16.03 -8.25
C LYS A 122 -18.05 -16.11 -7.44
N ARG A 123 -18.03 -16.89 -6.36
CA ARG A 123 -16.86 -17.02 -5.48
C ARG A 123 -15.84 -18.04 -5.99
N HIS A 124 -16.32 -19.13 -6.60
CA HIS A 124 -15.50 -20.28 -6.96
C HIS A 124 -15.60 -20.67 -8.44
N ASP A 125 -16.28 -19.86 -9.25
CA ASP A 125 -16.47 -20.08 -10.69
C ASP A 125 -17.15 -21.42 -11.02
N PHE A 126 -18.08 -21.85 -10.16
CA PHE A 126 -18.89 -23.04 -10.45
C PHE A 126 -19.85 -22.76 -11.61
N ARG A 127 -20.00 -23.75 -12.51
CA ARG A 127 -20.74 -23.63 -13.77
C ARG A 127 -22.25 -23.37 -13.62
N GLY A 128 -22.83 -23.73 -12.47
CA GLY A 128 -24.29 -23.74 -12.29
C GLY A 128 -24.95 -24.98 -12.90
N GLY A 129 -26.27 -25.07 -12.75
CA GLY A 129 -27.09 -26.11 -13.36
C GLY A 129 -27.61 -25.73 -14.75
N ASP A 130 -28.21 -26.69 -15.44
CA ASP A 130 -28.86 -26.46 -16.73
C ASP A 130 -30.05 -25.50 -16.60
N ALA A 131 -30.32 -24.72 -17.64
CA ALA A 131 -31.41 -23.74 -17.67
C ALA A 131 -32.72 -24.26 -18.31
N SER A 132 -32.70 -25.44 -18.95
CA SER A 132 -33.84 -26.02 -19.68
C SER A 132 -34.05 -27.51 -19.34
N HIS A 133 -34.93 -28.22 -20.06
CA HIS A 133 -35.23 -29.65 -19.89
C HIS A 133 -35.73 -30.07 -18.50
N GLY A 134 -36.62 -29.27 -17.90
CA GLY A 134 -37.25 -29.63 -16.62
C GLY A 134 -36.32 -29.45 -15.41
N ALA A 135 -35.26 -28.66 -15.55
CA ALA A 135 -34.38 -28.26 -14.45
C ALA A 135 -35.22 -27.83 -13.23
N LYS A 136 -35.12 -28.63 -12.17
CA LYS A 136 -35.62 -28.31 -10.84
C LYS A 136 -34.41 -27.94 -9.99
N GLY A 137 -34.30 -26.65 -9.68
CA GLY A 137 -33.62 -26.22 -8.46
C GLY A 137 -34.44 -26.63 -7.24
#